data_AF-A0A7W1RY56-F1
#
_entry.id   AF-A0A7W1RY56-F1
#
_cell.length_a   1.000
_cell.length_b   1.000
_cell.length_c   1.000
_cell.angle_alpha   90.00
_cell.angle_beta   90.00
_cell.angle_gamma   90.00
#
_symmetry.space_group_name_H-M   'P 1'
#
loop_
_entity.id
_entity.type
_entity.pdbx_description
1 polymer ?
#
loop_
_entity_poly.entity_id
_entity_poly.type
_entity_poly.pdbx_seq_one_letter_code
_entity_poly.pdbx_strand_id
1 'polypeptide(L)'
;MTQFEVAISLALLALCVTSIALIFPAGLRAQQMARFGVYAAIKAEEMVEAFASTHNSNPVIDVEAPNAWDVPSSYRAFTHDLEARLASPRYGIMPLPLAIARRLDSDDDQIQRILDQGGHLYYSQAAAAEQLQEEFARTLGDAPPNELQKLIFAVDGFAQQNAMHETPWKAWPYYVAYPSPPMHTLFRSGQYAPASAQVFDYPTASYPSLVHEGAVPTFGVATGVDPDIAVVFEATDGANRYGFKPYAYDIGPFADPTEAAAIAYVQAALWYCKKKGLPLEWYDPSGVSPAPIDAFSGATPAHVQVNAMRFLAHATSCMTRWKTLSDLGNQPSAAGSGFAIPSVTIAGLATDAINLSHDEIVYHHESSLRLGMRFAATYPYDWGAPRPQQRAIMMDYPLVQYDLFQPPLAGTIFDVDFASGTVPAAQWRPLPARPITNSGVAATFPDRAVGLADAAYPGAGQIWSTATERFSLTAPFAPEERCRELLFWAVDWQSYEDCELSPSAPVDASKYAIAGPLRGASFLDRMEWNDWADHHLYDSRNPEKNLAFTFAVDDRATGASITDALMANEGGEDKGRSLNARRVFSGMNGADRDFDGTLDRGPLPISIRLRASRVARFNFYDPRVAAIIR
;
A
#
# COMPACT_ATOMS: atom_id res chain seq x y z
N MET A 1 -51.75 32.63 61.06
CA MET A 1 -50.95 31.54 60.48
C MET A 1 -50.60 30.59 61.62
N THR A 2 -51.11 29.36 61.60
CA THR A 2 -51.00 28.41 62.72
C THR A 2 -49.70 27.59 62.63
N GLN A 3 -49.17 27.11 63.75
CA GLN A 3 -47.97 26.24 63.75
C GLN A 3 -48.15 24.98 62.87
N PHE A 4 -49.38 24.53 62.67
CA PHE A 4 -49.73 23.44 61.77
C PHE A 4 -49.49 23.77 60.29
N GLU A 5 -49.88 24.97 59.83
CA GLU A 5 -49.63 25.44 58.45
C GLU A 5 -48.12 25.58 58.17
N VAL A 6 -47.35 26.03 59.16
CA VAL A 6 -45.89 26.11 59.06
C VAL A 6 -45.28 24.71 58.98
N ALA A 7 -45.75 23.76 59.80
CA ALA A 7 -45.26 22.38 59.79
C ALA A 7 -45.55 21.66 58.45
N ILE A 8 -46.76 21.83 57.89
CA ILE A 8 -47.10 21.29 56.56
C ILE A 8 -46.24 21.94 55.47
N SER A 9 -46.06 23.26 55.52
CA SER A 9 -45.24 23.97 54.53
C SER A 9 -43.78 23.51 54.56
N LEU A 10 -43.21 23.28 55.74
CA LEU A 10 -41.86 22.73 55.89
C LEU A 10 -41.77 21.28 55.41
N ALA A 11 -42.78 20.45 55.68
CA ALA A 11 -42.83 19.06 55.20
C ALA A 11 -42.91 18.99 53.67
N LEU A 12 -43.73 19.84 53.04
CA LEU A 12 -43.82 19.95 51.59
C LEU A 12 -42.50 20.42 50.97
N LEU A 13 -41.86 21.44 51.55
CA LEU A 13 -40.55 21.92 51.08
C LEU A 13 -39.48 20.84 51.19
N ALA A 14 -39.42 20.12 52.32
CA ALA A 14 -38.48 19.02 52.51
C ALA A 14 -38.71 17.90 51.49
N LEU A 15 -39.97 17.57 51.19
CA LEU A 15 -40.32 16.58 50.17
C LEU A 15 -39.92 17.05 48.76
N CYS A 16 -40.12 18.33 48.43
CA CYS A 16 -39.68 18.88 47.15
C CYS A 16 -38.16 18.87 47.01
N VAL A 17 -37.42 19.32 48.02
CA VAL A 17 -35.94 19.35 48.00
C VAL A 17 -35.36 17.95 47.92
N THR A 18 -35.88 16.99 48.71
CA THR A 18 -35.43 15.59 48.63
C THR A 18 -35.79 14.95 47.30
N SER A 19 -36.97 15.22 46.74
CA SER A 19 -37.34 14.72 45.40
C SER A 19 -36.41 15.25 44.31
N ILE A 20 -36.06 16.54 44.34
CA ILE A 20 -35.09 17.13 43.40
C ILE A 20 -33.70 16.51 43.60
N ALA A 21 -33.25 16.37 44.85
CA ALA A 21 -31.96 15.76 45.16
C ALA A 21 -31.88 14.29 44.71
N LEU A 22 -32.99 13.55 44.76
CA LEU A 22 -33.08 12.17 44.28
C LEU A 22 -33.07 12.07 42.74
N ILE A 23 -33.60 13.08 42.03
CA ILE A 23 -33.62 13.12 40.55
C ILE A 23 -32.28 13.64 40.00
N PHE A 24 -31.53 14.44 40.76
CA PHE A 24 -30.31 15.10 40.31
C PHE A 24 -29.26 14.13 39.72
N PRO A 25 -28.95 12.97 40.32
CA PRO A 25 -28.01 12.01 39.72
C PRO A 25 -28.49 11.43 38.39
N ALA A 26 -29.79 11.21 38.23
CA ALA A 26 -30.37 10.76 36.96
C ALA A 26 -30.25 11.84 35.88
N GLY A 27 -30.47 13.11 36.24
CA GLY A 27 -30.25 14.26 35.36
C GLY A 27 -28.80 14.40 34.91
N LEU A 28 -27.84 14.28 35.84
CA LEU A 28 -26.40 14.30 35.52
C LEU A 28 -26.02 13.14 34.60
N ARG A 29 -26.51 11.93 34.86
CA ARG A 29 -26.26 10.76 34.01
C ARG A 29 -26.82 10.96 32.60
N ALA A 30 -28.03 11.51 32.48
CA ALA A 30 -28.63 11.83 31.18
C ALA A 30 -27.80 12.87 30.41
N GLN A 31 -27.34 13.93 31.10
CA GLN A 31 -26.47 14.94 30.50
C GLN A 31 -25.11 14.35 30.06
N GLN A 32 -24.51 13.47 30.87
CA GLN A 32 -23.28 12.77 30.52
C GLN A 32 -23.48 11.88 29.29
N MET A 33 -24.56 11.07 29.24
CA MET A 33 -24.85 10.23 28.07
C MET A 33 -25.09 11.06 26.80
N ALA A 34 -25.80 12.19 26.91
CA ALA A 34 -25.98 13.10 25.78
C ALA A 34 -24.64 13.66 25.27
N ARG A 35 -23.73 14.01 26.18
CA ARG A 35 -22.38 14.49 25.85
C ARG A 35 -21.56 13.40 25.13
N PHE A 36 -21.55 12.18 25.66
CA PHE A 36 -20.89 11.05 25.01
C PHE A 36 -21.50 10.71 23.64
N GLY A 37 -22.81 10.91 23.45
CA GLY A 37 -23.45 10.79 22.15
C GLY A 37 -22.91 11.79 21.12
N VAL A 38 -22.67 13.03 21.53
CA VAL A 38 -22.02 14.05 20.68
C VAL A 38 -20.57 13.68 20.38
N TYR A 39 -19.80 13.24 21.37
CA TYR A 39 -18.43 12.78 21.15
C TYR A 39 -18.35 11.58 20.19
N ALA A 40 -19.27 10.62 20.32
CA ALA A 40 -19.36 9.49 19.42
C ALA A 40 -19.70 9.91 17.99
N ALA A 41 -20.60 10.90 17.81
CA ALA A 41 -20.92 11.42 16.48
C ALA A 41 -19.73 12.12 15.81
N ILE A 42 -19.03 12.99 16.55
CA ILE A 42 -17.83 13.67 16.06
C ILE A 42 -16.76 12.63 15.69
N LYS A 43 -16.52 11.64 16.56
CA LYS A 43 -15.52 10.59 16.29
C LYS A 43 -15.90 9.71 15.10
N ALA A 44 -17.18 9.39 14.92
CA ALA A 44 -17.63 8.64 13.75
C ALA A 44 -17.42 9.43 12.45
N GLU A 45 -17.74 10.73 12.43
CA GLU A 45 -17.51 11.60 11.28
C GLU A 45 -16.02 11.70 10.95
N GLU A 46 -15.20 11.95 11.96
CA GLU A 46 -13.73 11.99 11.89
C GLU A 46 -13.15 10.69 11.30
N MET A 47 -13.60 9.53 11.79
CA MET A 47 -13.18 8.22 11.29
C MET A 47 -13.58 8.00 9.83
N VAL A 48 -14.80 8.39 9.44
CA VAL A 48 -15.28 8.23 8.06
C VAL A 48 -14.54 9.16 7.11
N GLU A 49 -14.22 10.39 7.52
CA GLU A 49 -13.42 11.32 6.73
C GLU A 49 -11.99 10.81 6.52
N ALA A 50 -11.32 10.35 7.58
CA ALA A 50 -9.99 9.76 7.49
C ALA A 50 -9.97 8.45 6.68
N PHE A 51 -11.05 7.67 6.76
CA PHE A 51 -11.22 6.48 5.94
C PHE A 51 -11.41 6.83 4.45
N ALA A 52 -12.06 7.95 4.15
CA ALA A 52 -12.28 8.42 2.78
C ALA A 52 -11.06 9.14 2.17
N SER A 53 -10.17 9.73 2.98
CA SER A 53 -8.99 10.46 2.52
C SER A 53 -7.80 9.54 2.19
N THR A 54 -6.89 9.95 1.30
CA THR A 54 -5.74 9.11 0.90
C THR A 54 -4.82 8.81 2.08
N HIS A 55 -4.58 7.52 2.33
CA HIS A 55 -3.63 7.11 3.38
C HIS A 55 -2.19 7.39 2.93
N ASN A 56 -1.35 7.90 3.84
CA ASN A 56 0.06 8.18 3.59
C ASN A 56 0.96 6.94 3.77
N SER A 57 0.40 5.73 3.75
CA SER A 57 1.25 4.54 3.75
C SER A 57 2.04 4.50 2.46
N ASN A 58 3.32 4.13 2.58
CA ASN A 58 4.14 3.91 1.41
C ASN A 58 3.93 2.45 1.00
N PRO A 59 3.18 2.16 -0.06
CA PRO A 59 3.02 0.79 -0.51
C PRO A 59 4.35 0.15 -0.92
N VAL A 60 5.45 0.89 -1.11
CA VAL A 60 6.73 0.37 -1.62
C VAL A 60 7.48 -0.53 -0.61
N ILE A 61 6.91 -0.88 0.54
CA ILE A 61 7.49 -1.83 1.48
C ILE A 61 7.51 -3.22 0.84
N ASP A 62 8.69 -3.68 0.41
CA ASP A 62 8.97 -5.04 -0.06
C ASP A 62 7.78 -5.71 -0.79
N VAL A 63 7.23 -4.99 -1.77
CA VAL A 63 6.04 -5.38 -2.55
C VAL A 63 6.25 -6.55 -3.47
N GLU A 64 7.49 -7.01 -3.57
CA GLU A 64 7.89 -8.04 -4.49
C GLU A 64 8.79 -9.01 -3.77
N ALA A 65 8.63 -10.27 -4.12
CA ALA A 65 9.53 -11.35 -3.80
C ALA A 65 9.46 -12.42 -4.91
N PRO A 66 10.46 -13.31 -4.98
CA PRO A 66 10.42 -14.45 -5.87
C PRO A 66 9.15 -15.30 -5.74
N ASN A 67 8.67 -15.51 -4.50
CA ASN A 67 7.50 -16.33 -4.23
C ASN A 67 6.41 -15.56 -3.49
N ALA A 68 5.18 -16.01 -3.68
CA ALA A 68 3.99 -15.52 -2.99
C ALA A 68 4.16 -15.41 -1.46
N TRP A 69 4.62 -16.49 -0.85
CA TRP A 69 4.74 -16.60 0.60
C TRP A 69 5.96 -15.88 1.20
N ASP A 70 6.80 -15.23 0.40
CA ASP A 70 7.99 -14.51 0.89
C ASP A 70 7.67 -13.09 1.40
N VAL A 71 6.50 -12.53 1.04
CA VAL A 71 6.01 -11.22 1.52
C VAL A 71 4.69 -11.43 2.29
N PRO A 72 4.75 -11.63 3.62
CA PRO A 72 3.57 -11.91 4.43
C PRO A 72 2.61 -10.72 4.58
N SER A 73 3.08 -9.48 4.36
CA SER A 73 2.31 -8.25 4.58
C SER A 73 1.11 -8.10 3.64
N SER A 74 1.16 -8.67 2.43
CA SER A 74 0.12 -8.58 1.41
C SER A 74 -1.28 -9.06 1.82
N TYR A 75 -1.39 -9.99 2.79
CA TYR A 75 -2.66 -10.65 3.11
C TYR A 75 -3.62 -9.82 3.98
N ARG A 76 -3.11 -9.18 5.03
CA ARG A 76 -3.91 -8.45 6.03
C ARG A 76 -3.29 -7.12 6.45
N ALA A 77 -2.00 -6.92 6.25
CA ALA A 77 -1.38 -5.63 6.59
C ALA A 77 -1.84 -4.53 5.63
N PHE A 78 -2.16 -4.85 4.36
CA PHE A 78 -2.63 -3.87 3.38
C PHE A 78 -4.14 -3.93 3.07
N THR A 79 -4.94 -4.67 3.86
CA THR A 79 -6.40 -4.65 3.71
C THR A 79 -6.95 -3.35 4.30
N HIS A 80 -7.69 -2.57 3.52
CA HIS A 80 -8.26 -1.28 3.94
C HIS A 80 -9.64 -1.43 4.58
N ASP A 81 -9.88 -2.45 5.41
CA ASP A 81 -11.04 -2.40 6.31
C ASP A 81 -10.91 -1.14 7.19
N LEU A 82 -12.01 -0.49 7.55
CA LEU A 82 -11.98 0.80 8.26
C LEU A 82 -11.06 0.76 9.48
N GLU A 83 -11.19 -0.28 10.30
CA GLU A 83 -10.38 -0.47 11.49
C GLU A 83 -8.91 -0.77 11.19
N ALA A 84 -8.61 -1.45 10.08
CA ALA A 84 -7.24 -1.75 9.69
C ALA A 84 -6.51 -0.50 9.19
N ARG A 85 -7.22 0.35 8.43
CA ARG A 85 -6.72 1.60 7.86
C ARG A 85 -6.56 2.72 8.89
N LEU A 86 -7.45 2.77 9.88
CA LEU A 86 -7.38 3.77 10.93
C LEU A 86 -6.49 3.35 12.10
N ALA A 87 -6.14 2.06 12.22
CA ALA A 87 -5.27 1.57 13.29
C ALA A 87 -3.79 1.78 12.96
N SER A 88 -3.30 2.98 13.24
CA SER A 88 -1.91 3.39 13.01
C SER A 88 -1.28 3.91 14.32
N PRO A 89 0.03 3.66 14.55
CA PRO A 89 0.75 4.16 15.73
C PRO A 89 0.89 5.68 15.81
N ARG A 90 0.66 6.38 14.71
CA ARG A 90 0.91 7.82 14.59
C ARG A 90 -0.31 8.66 14.95
N TYR A 91 -1.45 8.23 14.45
CA TYR A 91 -2.74 8.90 14.56
C TYR A 91 -3.81 7.86 14.24
N GLY A 92 -4.88 7.80 15.03
CA GLY A 92 -6.02 6.94 14.74
C GLY A 92 -6.59 6.21 15.95
N ILE A 93 -6.92 4.95 15.72
CA ILE A 93 -7.63 4.11 16.69
C ILE A 93 -6.69 3.02 17.20
N MET A 94 -6.79 2.72 18.49
CA MET A 94 -5.94 1.75 19.17
C MET A 94 -6.82 0.62 19.69
N PRO A 95 -6.46 -0.65 19.42
CA PRO A 95 -7.25 -1.76 19.89
C PRO A 95 -7.07 -1.91 21.41
N LEU A 96 -8.17 -1.86 22.14
CA LEU A 96 -8.20 -2.00 23.59
C LEU A 96 -7.63 -3.37 23.99
N PRO A 97 -6.75 -3.45 25.01
CA PRO A 97 -6.22 -4.71 25.51
C PRO A 97 -7.29 -5.79 25.67
N LEU A 98 -7.07 -6.96 25.09
CA LEU A 98 -8.07 -8.03 25.07
C LEU A 98 -8.48 -8.45 26.49
N ALA A 99 -7.53 -8.46 27.42
CA ALA A 99 -7.80 -8.74 28.83
C ALA A 99 -8.78 -7.73 29.45
N ILE A 100 -8.64 -6.43 29.13
CA ILE A 100 -9.54 -5.37 29.59
C ILE A 100 -10.90 -5.50 28.88
N ALA A 101 -10.90 -5.64 27.56
CA ALA A 101 -12.12 -5.77 26.74
C ALA A 101 -13.03 -6.92 27.24
N ARG A 102 -12.46 -8.06 27.62
CA ARG A 102 -13.20 -9.22 28.15
C ARG A 102 -13.81 -9.01 29.54
N ARG A 103 -13.39 -7.97 30.26
CA ARG A 103 -13.93 -7.57 31.58
C ARG A 103 -15.06 -6.55 31.47
N LEU A 104 -15.34 -6.04 30.26
CA LEU A 104 -16.42 -5.09 30.04
C LEU A 104 -17.75 -5.81 29.78
N ASP A 105 -18.78 -5.41 30.53
CA ASP A 105 -20.16 -5.80 30.32
C ASP A 105 -20.87 -4.77 29.44
N SER A 106 -21.83 -5.23 28.63
CA SER A 106 -22.66 -4.36 27.80
C SER A 106 -24.08 -4.88 27.72
N ASP A 107 -25.01 -4.04 27.22
CA ASP A 107 -26.38 -4.46 26.99
C ASP A 107 -26.42 -5.61 25.96
N ASP A 108 -27.24 -6.63 26.27
CA ASP A 108 -27.39 -7.85 25.47
C ASP A 108 -26.08 -8.60 25.16
N ASP A 109 -25.05 -8.39 26.00
CA ASP A 109 -23.72 -8.98 25.86
C ASP A 109 -23.05 -8.66 24.51
N GLN A 110 -23.38 -7.50 23.93
CA GLN A 110 -22.94 -7.12 22.58
C GLN A 110 -21.41 -7.08 22.43
N ILE A 111 -20.68 -6.56 23.43
CA ILE A 111 -19.22 -6.54 23.46
C ILE A 111 -18.67 -7.97 23.40
N GLN A 112 -19.14 -8.90 24.23
CA GLN A 112 -18.59 -10.25 24.25
C GLN A 112 -18.89 -10.99 22.95
N ARG A 113 -20.08 -10.80 22.35
CA ARG A 113 -20.39 -11.34 21.02
C ARG A 113 -19.42 -10.86 19.95
N ILE A 114 -19.07 -9.58 19.92
CA ILE A 114 -18.10 -9.03 18.96
C ILE A 114 -16.72 -9.64 19.19
N LEU A 115 -16.27 -9.72 20.44
CA LEU A 115 -14.97 -10.31 20.79
C LEU A 115 -14.92 -11.82 20.48
N ASP A 116 -16.01 -12.56 20.67
CA ASP A 116 -16.13 -13.99 20.34
C ASP A 116 -16.14 -14.26 18.83
N GLN A 117 -16.58 -13.28 18.04
CA GLN A 117 -16.50 -13.33 16.58
C GLN A 117 -15.12 -12.90 16.06
N GLY A 118 -14.17 -12.57 16.94
CA GLY A 118 -12.82 -12.13 16.59
C GLY A 118 -12.70 -10.63 16.30
N GLY A 119 -13.73 -9.84 16.58
CA GLY A 119 -13.64 -8.38 16.53
C GLY A 119 -12.85 -7.81 17.72
N HIS A 120 -12.54 -6.52 17.64
CA HIS A 120 -11.84 -5.79 18.69
C HIS A 120 -12.67 -4.60 19.19
N LEU A 121 -12.44 -4.20 20.44
CA LEU A 121 -12.79 -2.88 20.90
C LEU A 121 -11.63 -1.93 20.62
N TYR A 122 -11.94 -0.67 20.34
CA TYR A 122 -10.98 0.37 20.05
C TYR A 122 -11.23 1.57 20.95
N TYR A 123 -10.16 2.27 21.30
CA TYR A 123 -10.20 3.62 21.83
C TYR A 123 -9.48 4.54 20.84
N SER A 124 -9.81 5.84 20.85
CA SER A 124 -9.21 6.81 19.93
C SER A 124 -8.22 7.68 20.69
N GLN A 125 -7.12 8.06 20.04
CA GLN A 125 -6.39 9.25 20.47
C GLN A 125 -7.30 10.47 20.31
N ALA A 126 -7.16 11.49 21.15
CA ALA A 126 -8.02 12.67 21.03
C ALA A 126 -7.77 13.45 19.73
N ALA A 127 -6.52 13.52 19.27
CA ALA A 127 -6.08 14.18 18.02
C ALA A 127 -5.93 13.20 16.83
N ALA A 128 -6.59 12.04 16.89
CA ALA A 128 -6.37 10.87 16.05
C ALA A 128 -6.52 11.05 14.52
N ALA A 129 -7.27 12.03 14.02
CA ALA A 129 -7.51 12.08 12.57
C ALA A 129 -7.21 13.42 11.90
N GLU A 130 -6.53 14.35 12.58
CA GLU A 130 -6.11 15.57 11.91
C GLU A 130 -5.06 15.30 10.82
N GLN A 131 -4.45 14.10 10.74
CA GLN A 131 -3.46 13.67 9.72
C GLN A 131 -2.22 14.58 9.58
N LEU A 132 -2.10 15.65 10.38
CA LEU A 132 -1.21 16.77 10.08
C LEU A 132 0.17 16.67 10.74
N GLN A 133 0.37 15.98 11.86
CA GLN A 133 1.72 15.70 12.41
C GLN A 133 1.72 14.73 13.62
N GLU A 134 2.77 13.92 13.70
CA GLU A 134 3.04 12.92 14.75
C GLU A 134 3.37 13.48 16.12
N GLU A 135 4.02 14.64 16.13
CA GLU A 135 4.57 15.22 17.35
C GLU A 135 3.49 15.91 18.18
N PHE A 136 2.30 16.15 17.62
CA PHE A 136 1.29 17.04 18.20
C PHE A 136 0.76 16.54 19.55
N ALA A 137 0.56 15.23 19.72
CA ALA A 137 0.05 14.66 20.97
C ALA A 137 1.06 14.76 22.14
N ARG A 138 2.37 14.65 21.86
CA ARG A 138 3.41 14.78 22.90
C ARG A 138 3.87 16.23 23.10
N THR A 139 3.88 17.06 22.05
CA THR A 139 4.39 18.44 22.12
C THR A 139 3.42 19.43 22.75
N LEU A 140 2.11 19.13 22.80
CA LEU A 140 1.14 20.01 23.44
C LEU A 140 1.23 20.02 24.97
N GLY A 141 1.92 19.08 25.61
CA GLY A 141 2.19 19.08 27.06
C GLY A 141 0.96 18.88 27.96
N ASP A 142 -0.25 18.96 27.41
CA ASP A 142 -1.50 18.69 28.09
C ASP A 142 -2.08 17.38 27.56
N ALA A 143 -2.19 16.38 28.45
CA ALA A 143 -2.91 15.15 28.14
C ALA A 143 -4.34 15.50 27.69
N PRO A 144 -4.86 14.85 26.64
CA PRO A 144 -6.18 15.17 26.14
C PRO A 144 -7.26 14.96 27.21
N PRO A 145 -8.45 15.59 27.06
CA PRO A 145 -9.52 15.43 28.03
C PRO A 145 -9.85 13.95 28.26
N ASN A 146 -9.63 13.48 29.50
CA ASN A 146 -9.82 12.09 29.94
C ASN A 146 -11.22 11.55 29.57
N GLU A 147 -12.24 12.41 29.46
CA GLU A 147 -13.58 12.00 29.01
C GLU A 147 -13.59 11.31 27.63
N LEU A 148 -12.77 11.73 26.66
CA LEU A 148 -12.72 11.08 25.34
C LEU A 148 -12.09 9.69 25.40
N GLN A 149 -11.14 9.46 26.31
CA GLN A 149 -10.53 8.13 26.51
C GLN A 149 -11.51 7.12 27.11
N LYS A 150 -12.57 7.59 27.78
CA LYS A 150 -13.68 6.74 28.26
C LYS A 150 -14.63 6.30 27.16
N LEU A 151 -14.51 6.87 25.96
CA LEU A 151 -15.27 6.46 24.80
C LEU A 151 -14.53 5.32 24.10
N ILE A 152 -15.16 4.15 24.06
CA ILE A 152 -14.68 3.00 23.30
C ILE A 152 -15.68 2.70 22.19
N PHE A 153 -15.23 2.00 21.16
CA PHE A 153 -16.11 1.57 20.10
C PHE A 153 -15.69 0.23 19.51
N ALA A 154 -16.56 -0.35 18.69
CA ALA A 154 -16.25 -1.51 17.87
C ALA A 154 -16.88 -1.33 16.49
N VAL A 155 -16.36 -2.09 15.54
CA VAL A 155 -16.95 -2.24 14.21
C VAL A 155 -17.70 -3.58 14.18
N ASP A 156 -19.02 -3.52 14.09
CA ASP A 156 -19.90 -4.70 13.99
C ASP A 156 -20.15 -5.04 12.52
N GLY A 157 -20.21 -6.35 12.24
CA GLY A 157 -20.27 -6.90 10.89
C GLY A 157 -18.91 -7.41 10.40
N PHE A 158 -18.97 -8.35 9.46
CA PHE A 158 -17.78 -9.00 8.89
C PHE A 158 -16.93 -8.01 8.08
N ALA A 159 -15.61 -8.16 8.19
CA ALA A 159 -14.65 -7.51 7.30
C ALA A 159 -15.07 -7.71 5.83
N GLN A 160 -15.09 -6.64 5.05
CA GLN A 160 -15.65 -6.64 3.71
C GLN A 160 -14.59 -6.84 2.64
N GLN A 161 -13.33 -6.58 2.97
CA GLN A 161 -12.25 -6.57 1.99
C GLN A 161 -11.53 -7.92 1.96
N ASN A 162 -11.95 -8.74 1.00
CA ASN A 162 -11.12 -9.85 0.49
C ASN A 162 -10.36 -9.43 -0.78
N ALA A 163 -10.41 -8.14 -1.15
CA ALA A 163 -9.73 -7.63 -2.33
C ALA A 163 -8.22 -7.54 -2.09
N MET A 164 -7.45 -7.90 -3.11
CA MET A 164 -6.01 -7.73 -3.13
C MET A 164 -5.67 -6.45 -3.88
N HIS A 165 -5.04 -5.51 -3.20
CA HIS A 165 -4.56 -4.27 -3.83
C HIS A 165 -3.16 -4.43 -4.44
N GLU A 166 -2.34 -5.30 -3.84
CA GLU A 166 -0.96 -5.55 -4.24
C GLU A 166 -0.64 -7.04 -4.16
N THR A 167 0.23 -7.52 -5.05
CA THR A 167 0.62 -8.93 -5.05
C THR A 167 2.02 -9.11 -4.47
N PRO A 168 2.25 -10.13 -3.63
CA PRO A 168 3.55 -10.37 -2.98
C PRO A 168 4.75 -10.48 -3.93
N TRP A 169 4.53 -10.92 -5.17
CA TRP A 169 5.60 -11.15 -6.15
C TRP A 169 5.76 -10.01 -7.14
N LYS A 170 4.80 -9.08 -7.20
CA LYS A 170 4.79 -7.99 -8.17
C LYS A 170 3.95 -6.84 -7.63
N ALA A 171 4.53 -5.64 -7.58
CA ALA A 171 3.89 -4.40 -7.15
C ALA A 171 2.95 -3.85 -8.22
N TRP A 172 2.11 -4.72 -8.76
CA TRP A 172 1.23 -4.42 -9.87
C TRP A 172 -0.02 -3.66 -9.36
N PRO A 173 -0.56 -2.68 -10.11
CA PRO A 173 -0.07 -2.15 -11.38
C PRO A 173 1.17 -1.26 -11.23
N TYR A 174 2.13 -1.43 -12.13
CA TYR A 174 3.17 -0.42 -12.28
C TYR A 174 2.61 0.82 -12.96
N TYR A 175 2.84 1.97 -12.34
CA TYR A 175 2.57 3.27 -12.94
C TYR A 175 3.86 3.90 -13.43
N VAL A 176 3.81 4.53 -14.60
CA VAL A 176 4.91 5.36 -15.12
C VAL A 176 4.36 6.63 -15.74
N ALA A 177 5.17 7.68 -15.77
CA ALA A 177 4.85 8.87 -16.54
C ALA A 177 4.83 8.53 -18.04
N TYR A 178 3.69 8.65 -18.72
CA TYR A 178 3.58 8.46 -20.16
C TYR A 178 3.84 9.76 -20.95
N PRO A 179 4.59 9.72 -22.06
CA PRO A 179 5.41 8.59 -22.51
C PRO A 179 6.65 8.41 -21.60
N SER A 180 7.08 7.15 -21.41
CA SER A 180 8.25 6.78 -20.59
C SER A 180 9.31 6.06 -21.43
N PRO A 181 10.58 6.01 -20.99
CA PRO A 181 11.50 5.01 -21.51
C PRO A 181 11.11 3.59 -21.03
N PRO A 182 11.79 2.53 -21.50
CA PRO A 182 11.73 1.22 -20.87
C PRO A 182 11.93 1.32 -19.36
N MET A 183 11.04 0.69 -18.60
CA MET A 183 11.16 0.69 -17.15
C MET A 183 12.42 -0.08 -16.74
N HIS A 184 13.18 0.57 -15.88
CA HIS A 184 14.39 0.03 -15.32
C HIS A 184 14.49 0.48 -13.87
N THR A 185 15.14 -0.33 -13.04
CA THR A 185 15.39 0.01 -11.65
C THR A 185 16.88 0.05 -11.40
N LEU A 186 17.31 0.89 -10.47
CA LEU A 186 18.67 0.89 -9.94
C LEU A 186 18.67 -0.03 -8.73
N PHE A 187 19.36 -1.16 -8.84
CA PHE A 187 19.53 -2.07 -7.73
C PHE A 187 20.71 -1.62 -6.89
N ARG A 188 20.52 -1.51 -5.57
CA ARG A 188 21.68 -1.49 -4.67
C ARG A 188 22.48 -2.78 -4.91
N SER A 189 23.64 -2.67 -5.55
CA SER A 189 24.60 -3.76 -5.65
C SER A 189 24.80 -4.38 -4.27
N GLY A 190 24.57 -5.68 -4.14
CA GLY A 190 24.64 -6.36 -2.85
C GLY A 190 23.43 -7.24 -2.58
N GLN A 191 23.02 -7.26 -1.31
CA GLN A 191 22.14 -8.29 -0.76
C GLN A 191 20.72 -8.34 -1.36
N TYR A 192 20.24 -7.30 -2.02
CA TYR A 192 18.87 -7.26 -2.53
C TYR A 192 18.72 -7.81 -3.97
N ALA A 193 19.82 -7.93 -4.72
CA ALA A 193 19.79 -8.37 -6.11
C ALA A 193 20.06 -9.89 -6.23
N PRO A 194 19.33 -10.62 -7.09
CA PRO A 194 19.66 -12.00 -7.38
C PRO A 194 21.06 -12.13 -7.99
N ALA A 195 21.78 -13.22 -7.67
CA ALA A 195 23.12 -13.46 -8.20
C ALA A 195 23.15 -13.61 -9.74
N SER A 196 22.00 -13.90 -10.37
CA SER A 196 21.86 -14.14 -11.80
C SER A 196 21.25 -12.97 -12.60
N ALA A 197 20.89 -11.87 -11.94
CA ALA A 197 20.28 -10.72 -12.60
C ALA A 197 21.21 -10.14 -13.68
N GLN A 198 20.68 -9.90 -14.89
CA GLN A 198 21.42 -9.21 -15.95
C GLN A 198 21.62 -7.75 -15.55
N VAL A 199 22.82 -7.50 -15.04
CA VAL A 199 23.27 -6.21 -14.54
C VAL A 199 23.83 -5.39 -15.69
N PHE A 200 23.34 -4.16 -15.83
CA PHE A 200 23.98 -3.14 -16.67
C PHE A 200 24.87 -2.28 -15.79
N ASP A 201 26.17 -2.26 -16.10
CA ASP A 201 27.15 -1.41 -15.41
C ASP A 201 26.91 0.06 -15.73
N TYR A 202 27.01 0.91 -14.69
CA TYR A 202 27.06 2.36 -14.83
C TYR A 202 28.44 2.90 -14.46
N PRO A 203 28.96 3.89 -15.20
CA PRO A 203 30.23 4.52 -14.85
C PRO A 203 30.19 5.31 -13.52
N THR A 204 29.00 5.58 -12.97
CA THR A 204 28.75 6.67 -12.00
C THR A 204 28.04 6.23 -10.72
N ALA A 205 27.33 5.11 -10.77
CA ALA A 205 26.64 4.54 -9.64
C ALA A 205 27.34 3.25 -9.25
N SER A 206 27.59 3.05 -7.96
CA SER A 206 28.05 1.76 -7.42
C SER A 206 27.02 0.63 -7.61
N TYR A 207 25.95 0.86 -8.38
CA TYR A 207 24.68 0.17 -8.35
C TYR A 207 24.28 -0.21 -9.79
N PRO A 208 24.13 -1.50 -10.10
CA PRO A 208 23.69 -1.91 -11.42
C PRO A 208 22.23 -1.55 -11.69
N SER A 209 21.88 -1.27 -12.95
CA SER A 209 20.46 -1.27 -13.34
C SER A 209 20.09 -2.55 -14.04
N LEU A 210 18.80 -2.82 -14.01
CA LEU A 210 18.17 -3.81 -14.83
C LEU A 210 16.89 -3.24 -15.44
N VAL A 211 16.65 -3.62 -16.69
CA VAL A 211 15.42 -3.34 -17.46
C VAL A 211 14.46 -4.48 -17.27
N HIS A 212 13.57 -4.37 -16.29
CA HIS A 212 12.73 -5.52 -15.95
C HIS A 212 11.65 -5.77 -17.01
N GLU A 213 11.23 -4.76 -17.79
CA GLU A 213 10.33 -4.99 -18.93
C GLU A 213 10.96 -5.85 -20.04
N GLY A 214 12.29 -5.84 -20.17
CA GLY A 214 13.05 -6.57 -21.19
C GLY A 214 13.92 -7.71 -20.64
N ALA A 215 13.90 -7.93 -19.32
CA ALA A 215 14.73 -8.95 -18.68
C ALA A 215 14.19 -10.34 -19.00
N VAL A 216 15.00 -11.13 -19.72
CA VAL A 216 14.72 -12.54 -19.94
C VAL A 216 15.20 -13.31 -18.69
N PRO A 217 14.32 -14.03 -17.99
CA PRO A 217 14.74 -14.88 -16.87
C PRO A 217 15.82 -15.87 -17.30
N THR A 218 16.76 -16.16 -16.40
CA THR A 218 17.82 -17.16 -16.61
C THR A 218 17.26 -18.56 -16.91
N PHE A 219 16.00 -18.82 -16.54
CA PHE A 219 15.33 -20.12 -16.64
C PHE A 219 14.28 -20.23 -17.77
N GLY A 220 14.24 -19.29 -18.72
CA GLY A 220 13.38 -19.35 -19.91
C GLY A 220 12.60 -18.06 -20.19
N VAL A 221 11.86 -18.03 -21.30
CA VAL A 221 11.06 -16.85 -21.69
C VAL A 221 9.81 -16.77 -20.82
N ALA A 222 9.76 -15.80 -19.89
CA ALA A 222 8.52 -15.49 -19.15
C ALA A 222 7.41 -15.09 -20.13
N THR A 223 6.17 -15.49 -19.86
CA THR A 223 5.02 -14.96 -20.58
C THR A 223 4.88 -13.45 -20.34
N GLY A 224 4.88 -12.65 -21.41
CA GLY A 224 4.80 -11.19 -21.35
C GLY A 224 6.13 -10.46 -21.18
N VAL A 225 7.27 -11.17 -21.14
CA VAL A 225 8.56 -10.52 -21.36
C VAL A 225 8.80 -10.37 -22.84
N ASP A 226 9.29 -9.20 -23.21
CA ASP A 226 9.68 -8.91 -24.57
C ASP A 226 11.19 -8.64 -24.63
N PRO A 227 12.01 -9.61 -25.10
CA PRO A 227 13.46 -9.45 -25.15
C PRO A 227 13.90 -8.30 -26.06
N ASP A 228 13.08 -7.89 -27.03
CA ASP A 228 13.39 -6.78 -27.91
C ASP A 228 13.35 -5.43 -27.14
N ILE A 229 12.70 -5.37 -25.96
CA ILE A 229 12.73 -4.16 -25.11
C ILE A 229 14.14 -3.89 -24.56
N ALA A 230 14.92 -4.94 -24.29
CA ALA A 230 16.31 -4.77 -23.86
C ALA A 230 17.14 -4.03 -24.91
N VAL A 231 16.88 -4.23 -26.21
CA VAL A 231 17.54 -3.53 -27.33
C VAL A 231 17.16 -2.05 -27.37
N VAL A 232 15.92 -1.70 -27.00
CA VAL A 232 15.48 -0.29 -26.90
C VAL A 232 16.16 0.42 -25.73
N PHE A 233 16.46 -0.31 -24.65
CA PHE A 233 17.24 0.24 -23.55
C PHE A 233 18.72 0.35 -23.87
N GLU A 234 19.32 -0.71 -24.40
CA GLU A 234 20.72 -0.75 -24.81
C GLU A 234 20.95 -1.79 -25.92
N ALA A 235 21.55 -1.34 -27.01
CA ALA A 235 22.07 -2.20 -28.07
C ALA A 235 23.45 -1.73 -28.51
N THR A 236 24.27 -2.67 -28.96
CA THR A 236 25.60 -2.39 -29.51
C THR A 236 25.72 -2.92 -30.93
N ASP A 237 26.30 -2.13 -31.82
CA ASP A 237 26.71 -2.55 -33.16
C ASP A 237 28.12 -2.00 -33.44
N GLY A 238 29.12 -2.86 -33.29
CA GLY A 238 30.52 -2.45 -33.30
C GLY A 238 30.84 -1.45 -32.17
N ALA A 239 31.27 -0.25 -32.55
CA ALA A 239 31.56 0.85 -31.62
C ALA A 239 30.33 1.72 -31.29
N ASN A 240 29.23 1.55 -32.02
CA ASN A 240 28.03 2.35 -31.83
C ASN A 240 27.17 1.75 -30.73
N ARG A 241 26.58 2.62 -29.90
CA ARG A 241 25.63 2.25 -28.85
C ARG A 241 24.31 2.96 -29.11
N TYR A 242 23.22 2.22 -28.99
CA TYR A 242 21.86 2.69 -29.21
C TYR A 242 21.00 2.47 -27.98
N GLY A 243 19.88 3.20 -27.89
CA GLY A 243 18.89 3.03 -26.83
C GLY A 243 18.92 4.11 -25.74
N PHE A 244 18.05 3.94 -24.75
CA PHE A 244 17.86 4.91 -23.67
C PHE A 244 19.09 5.04 -22.75
N LYS A 245 19.78 3.94 -22.43
CA LYS A 245 20.91 3.97 -21.48
C LYS A 245 22.10 4.80 -22.01
N PRO A 246 22.53 4.66 -23.28
CA PRO A 246 23.53 5.56 -23.86
C PRO A 246 23.14 7.03 -23.82
N TYR A 247 21.85 7.33 -24.00
CA TYR A 247 21.33 8.69 -23.90
C TYR A 247 21.36 9.22 -22.46
N ALA A 248 20.88 8.45 -21.49
CA ALA A 248 20.64 8.94 -20.14
C ALA A 248 21.83 8.76 -19.16
N TYR A 249 22.73 7.79 -19.39
CA TYR A 249 23.65 7.32 -18.34
C TYR A 249 25.11 7.12 -18.74
N ASP A 250 25.43 6.81 -20.01
CA ASP A 250 26.82 6.48 -20.43
C ASP A 250 27.74 7.70 -20.59
N ILE A 251 27.25 8.87 -20.19
CA ILE A 251 27.88 10.18 -20.33
C ILE A 251 28.76 10.56 -19.13
N GLY A 252 28.86 9.70 -18.11
CA GLY A 252 29.58 10.02 -16.87
C GLY A 252 28.73 10.88 -15.91
N PRO A 253 29.19 11.15 -14.67
CA PRO A 253 28.31 11.60 -13.59
C PRO A 253 27.83 13.05 -13.76
N PHE A 254 28.36 13.77 -14.75
CA PHE A 254 28.18 15.20 -14.93
C PHE A 254 28.13 15.66 -16.38
N ALA A 255 28.25 14.75 -17.37
CA ALA A 255 28.09 15.20 -18.75
C ALA A 255 26.62 15.15 -19.13
N ASP A 256 26.21 16.12 -19.93
CA ASP A 256 24.89 16.17 -20.51
C ASP A 256 24.72 15.09 -21.59
N PRO A 257 23.49 14.60 -21.83
CA PRO A 257 23.21 13.76 -22.99
C PRO A 257 23.76 14.41 -24.26
N THR A 258 23.99 13.64 -25.31
CA THR A 258 24.39 14.22 -26.60
C THR A 258 23.27 14.10 -27.63
N GLU A 259 23.25 15.00 -28.61
CA GLU A 259 22.34 14.89 -29.75
C GLU A 259 22.49 13.53 -30.46
N ALA A 260 23.73 13.05 -30.65
CA ALA A 260 24.00 11.77 -31.28
C ALA A 260 23.36 10.59 -30.51
N ALA A 261 23.42 10.63 -29.17
CA ALA A 261 22.77 9.61 -28.35
C ALA A 261 21.24 9.70 -28.40
N ALA A 262 20.67 10.91 -28.51
CA ALA A 262 19.24 11.10 -28.70
C ALA A 262 18.76 10.53 -30.05
N ILE A 263 19.51 10.75 -31.13
CA ILE A 263 19.27 10.14 -32.45
C ILE A 263 19.33 8.61 -32.36
N ALA A 264 20.37 8.08 -31.70
CA ALA A 264 20.55 6.65 -31.51
C ALA A 264 19.39 6.02 -30.70
N TYR A 265 18.81 6.77 -29.77
CA TYR A 265 17.63 6.33 -29.02
C TYR A 265 16.36 6.31 -29.90
N VAL A 266 16.13 7.35 -30.72
CA VAL A 266 15.02 7.34 -31.71
C VAL A 266 15.17 6.16 -32.66
N GLN A 267 16.38 5.89 -33.15
CA GLN A 267 16.65 4.73 -34.01
C GLN A 267 16.33 3.40 -33.34
N ALA A 268 16.67 3.22 -32.06
CA ALA A 268 16.31 2.02 -31.30
C ALA A 268 14.78 1.88 -31.12
N ALA A 269 14.05 2.97 -30.93
CA ALA A 269 12.59 2.94 -30.83
C ALA A 269 11.92 2.63 -32.19
N LEU A 270 12.43 3.19 -33.29
CA LEU A 270 11.99 2.87 -34.66
C LEU A 270 12.27 1.41 -35.01
N TRP A 271 13.46 0.91 -34.64
CA TRP A 271 13.80 -0.50 -34.77
C TRP A 271 12.75 -1.38 -34.10
N TYR A 272 12.34 -1.05 -32.87
CA TYR A 272 11.35 -1.82 -32.12
C TYR A 272 9.98 -1.79 -32.79
N CYS A 273 9.50 -0.61 -33.23
CA CYS A 273 8.24 -0.51 -33.97
C CYS A 273 8.22 -1.43 -35.20
N LYS A 274 9.28 -1.37 -36.01
CA LYS A 274 9.44 -2.21 -37.20
C LYS A 274 9.57 -3.69 -36.87
N LYS A 275 10.38 -4.04 -35.86
CA LYS A 275 10.60 -5.41 -35.38
C LYS A 275 9.29 -6.07 -34.92
N LYS A 276 8.38 -5.28 -34.34
CA LYS A 276 7.06 -5.72 -33.87
C LYS A 276 5.97 -5.67 -34.95
N GLY A 277 6.33 -5.32 -36.18
CA GLY A 277 5.42 -5.29 -37.32
C GLY A 277 4.33 -4.23 -37.17
N LEU A 278 4.62 -3.12 -36.49
CA LEU A 278 3.70 -1.98 -36.50
C LEU A 278 3.61 -1.43 -37.94
N PRO A 279 2.44 -0.93 -38.37
CA PRO A 279 2.30 -0.27 -39.65
C PRO A 279 3.25 0.94 -39.76
N LEU A 280 3.82 1.19 -40.94
CA LEU A 280 4.79 2.28 -41.15
C LEU A 280 4.17 3.63 -40.78
N GLU A 281 2.89 3.83 -41.11
CA GLU A 281 2.13 5.05 -40.81
C GLU A 281 1.95 5.32 -39.30
N TRP A 282 2.27 4.37 -38.42
CA TRP A 282 2.25 4.58 -36.98
C TRP A 282 3.48 5.34 -36.47
N TYR A 283 4.64 5.18 -37.12
CA TYR A 283 5.91 5.73 -36.65
C TYR A 283 6.63 6.60 -37.68
N ASP A 284 6.12 6.64 -38.91
CA ASP A 284 6.45 7.59 -39.98
C ASP A 284 5.13 8.01 -40.67
N PRO A 285 4.37 8.95 -40.08
CA PRO A 285 3.13 9.42 -40.66
C PRO A 285 3.33 10.39 -41.84
N SER A 286 4.58 10.62 -42.27
CA SER A 286 4.92 11.66 -43.23
C SER A 286 4.04 11.60 -44.49
N GLY A 287 3.20 12.63 -44.68
CA GLY A 287 2.27 12.74 -45.80
C GLY A 287 0.78 12.57 -45.48
N VAL A 288 0.42 12.20 -44.24
CA VAL A 288 -0.96 12.26 -43.73
C VAL A 288 -0.93 13.11 -42.46
N SER A 289 -1.91 13.99 -42.24
CA SER A 289 -2.15 14.57 -40.90
C SER A 289 -2.97 13.54 -40.13
N PRO A 290 -2.36 12.57 -39.43
CA PRO A 290 -3.14 11.47 -38.92
C PRO A 290 -3.72 11.95 -37.60
N ALA A 291 -5.03 11.78 -37.46
CA ALA A 291 -5.61 11.77 -36.12
C ALA A 291 -4.76 10.79 -35.27
N PRO A 292 -4.39 11.15 -34.02
CA PRO A 292 -3.60 10.26 -33.19
C PRO A 292 -4.29 8.90 -33.03
N ILE A 293 -3.49 7.84 -33.01
CA ILE A 293 -3.98 6.46 -33.01
C ILE A 293 -4.92 6.25 -31.84
N ASP A 294 -6.15 5.83 -32.13
CA ASP A 294 -7.16 5.62 -31.11
C ASP A 294 -7.52 4.14 -30.91
N ALA A 295 -7.12 3.24 -31.80
CA ALA A 295 -7.45 1.81 -31.76
C ALA A 295 -6.23 0.91 -32.01
N PHE A 296 -6.24 -0.27 -31.37
CA PHE A 296 -5.29 -1.33 -31.68
C PHE A 296 -5.58 -1.91 -33.06
N SER A 297 -4.54 -2.26 -33.81
CA SER A 297 -4.67 -2.79 -35.17
C SER A 297 -3.75 -3.97 -35.45
N GLY A 298 -4.05 -4.74 -36.52
CA GLY A 298 -3.20 -5.84 -36.97
C GLY A 298 -3.16 -7.06 -36.03
N ALA A 299 -2.13 -7.91 -36.22
CA ALA A 299 -1.91 -9.12 -35.43
C ALA A 299 -1.00 -8.91 -34.22
N THR A 300 -0.35 -7.75 -34.10
CA THR A 300 0.55 -7.42 -32.99
C THR A 300 -0.27 -7.30 -31.69
N PRO A 301 0.16 -7.89 -30.56
CA PRO A 301 -0.57 -7.76 -29.29
C PRO A 301 -0.72 -6.30 -28.83
N ALA A 302 -1.83 -5.98 -28.17
CA ALA A 302 -2.14 -4.61 -27.74
C ALA A 302 -1.07 -4.00 -26.82
N HIS A 303 -0.56 -4.77 -25.84
CA HIS A 303 0.49 -4.28 -24.94
C HIS A 303 1.80 -3.97 -25.68
N VAL A 304 2.15 -4.73 -26.74
CA VAL A 304 3.33 -4.47 -27.58
C VAL A 304 3.17 -3.18 -28.36
N GLN A 305 1.96 -2.93 -28.92
CA GLN A 305 1.63 -1.68 -29.60
C GLN A 305 1.76 -0.48 -28.65
N VAL A 306 1.27 -0.60 -27.42
CA VAL A 306 1.42 0.44 -26.38
C VAL A 306 2.88 0.69 -26.06
N ASN A 307 3.67 -0.36 -25.79
CA ASN A 307 5.09 -0.23 -25.47
C ASN A 307 5.88 0.42 -26.61
N ALA A 308 5.62 0.02 -27.86
CA ALA A 308 6.30 0.57 -29.02
C ALA A 308 6.06 2.08 -29.16
N MET A 309 4.78 2.50 -29.11
CA MET A 309 4.43 3.92 -29.19
C MET A 309 4.90 4.70 -27.96
N ARG A 310 4.90 4.09 -26.77
CA ARG A 310 5.45 4.70 -25.55
C ARG A 310 6.93 5.03 -25.70
N PHE A 311 7.75 4.08 -26.15
CA PHE A 311 9.18 4.29 -26.33
C PHE A 311 9.49 5.28 -27.44
N LEU A 312 8.77 5.19 -28.57
CA LEU A 312 8.94 6.12 -29.68
C LEU A 312 8.56 7.55 -29.28
N ALA A 313 7.43 7.74 -28.62
CA ALA A 313 6.99 9.05 -28.14
C ALA A 313 7.98 9.67 -27.15
N HIS A 314 8.56 8.86 -26.25
CA HIS A 314 9.57 9.32 -25.31
C HIS A 314 10.88 9.69 -26.02
N ALA A 315 11.38 8.81 -26.90
CA ALA A 315 12.61 9.04 -27.65
C ALA A 315 12.52 10.26 -28.58
N THR A 316 11.41 10.42 -29.29
CA THR A 316 11.19 11.56 -30.18
C THR A 316 10.99 12.86 -29.41
N SER A 317 10.33 12.83 -28.25
CA SER A 317 10.26 13.98 -27.34
C SER A 317 11.65 14.41 -26.84
N CYS A 318 12.58 13.47 -26.60
CA CYS A 318 13.95 13.81 -26.19
C CYS A 318 14.72 14.63 -27.25
N MET A 319 14.31 14.58 -28.53
CA MET A 319 14.91 15.41 -29.59
C MET A 319 14.61 16.90 -29.42
N THR A 320 13.54 17.28 -28.71
CA THR A 320 13.20 18.71 -28.49
C THR A 320 14.21 19.42 -27.59
N ARG A 321 15.04 18.68 -26.84
CA ARG A 321 16.21 19.24 -26.13
C ARG A 321 17.27 19.76 -27.10
N TRP A 322 17.38 19.16 -28.28
CA TRP A 322 18.49 19.37 -29.24
C TRP A 322 18.08 20.13 -30.48
N LYS A 323 16.79 20.08 -30.83
CA LYS A 323 16.25 20.66 -32.06
C LYS A 323 15.24 21.73 -31.72
N THR A 324 15.42 22.88 -32.34
CA THR A 324 14.47 23.98 -32.24
C THR A 324 13.20 23.65 -33.01
N LEU A 325 12.13 24.39 -32.74
CA LEU A 325 10.88 24.27 -33.50
C LEU A 325 11.12 24.44 -35.02
N SER A 326 12.04 25.31 -35.43
CA SER A 326 12.39 25.50 -36.84
C SER A 326 13.16 24.32 -37.44
N ASP A 327 14.06 23.69 -36.68
CA ASP A 327 14.76 22.47 -37.12
C ASP A 327 13.79 21.31 -37.31
N LEU A 328 12.69 21.31 -36.56
CA LEU A 328 11.61 20.33 -36.59
C LEU A 328 10.47 20.73 -37.55
N GLY A 329 10.73 21.62 -38.51
CA GLY A 329 9.77 21.94 -39.58
C GLY A 329 8.71 23.00 -39.24
N ASN A 330 8.79 23.65 -38.08
CA ASN A 330 7.77 24.56 -37.51
C ASN A 330 6.44 23.88 -37.17
N GLN A 331 5.48 24.67 -36.66
CA GLN A 331 4.11 24.23 -36.40
C GLN A 331 3.12 25.15 -37.15
N PRO A 332 2.27 24.62 -38.04
CA PRO A 332 2.29 23.24 -38.54
C PRO A 332 3.56 22.94 -39.34
N SER A 333 4.00 21.69 -39.32
CA SER A 333 5.16 21.23 -40.08
C SER A 333 4.80 21.09 -41.56
N ALA A 334 5.67 21.58 -42.46
CA ALA A 334 5.48 21.38 -43.90
C ALA A 334 5.75 19.92 -44.29
N ALA A 335 5.07 19.40 -45.31
CA ALA A 335 5.29 18.03 -45.79
C ALA A 335 6.76 17.82 -46.19
N GLY A 336 7.39 16.77 -45.67
CA GLY A 336 8.80 16.46 -45.90
C GLY A 336 9.80 17.40 -45.20
N SER A 337 9.32 18.35 -44.39
CA SER A 337 10.19 19.12 -43.49
C SER A 337 10.44 18.37 -42.18
N GLY A 338 11.52 18.71 -41.49
CA GLY A 338 11.92 18.06 -40.24
C GLY A 338 13.41 17.74 -40.21
N PHE A 339 13.81 17.06 -39.15
CA PHE A 339 15.17 16.63 -38.91
C PHE A 339 15.36 15.17 -39.35
N ALA A 340 16.32 14.92 -40.25
CA ALA A 340 16.56 13.59 -40.79
C ALA A 340 17.13 12.65 -39.71
N ILE A 341 16.41 11.56 -39.43
CA ILE A 341 16.89 10.43 -38.63
C ILE A 341 17.31 9.32 -39.61
N PRO A 342 18.62 9.05 -39.75
CA PRO A 342 19.09 8.10 -40.75
C PRO A 342 18.75 6.66 -40.37
N SER A 343 18.58 5.81 -41.39
CA SER A 343 18.47 4.36 -41.21
C SER A 343 19.78 3.78 -40.68
N VAL A 344 19.69 2.92 -39.66
CA VAL A 344 20.80 2.15 -39.10
C VAL A 344 20.40 0.68 -38.97
N THR A 345 21.39 -0.21 -38.93
CA THR A 345 21.13 -1.63 -38.63
C THR A 345 21.36 -1.87 -37.14
N ILE A 346 20.33 -2.36 -36.44
CA ILE A 346 20.41 -2.74 -35.03
C ILE A 346 19.99 -4.20 -34.94
N ALA A 347 20.80 -5.04 -34.29
CA ALA A 347 20.54 -6.48 -34.16
C ALA A 347 20.15 -7.17 -35.51
N GLY A 348 20.78 -6.77 -36.61
CA GLY A 348 20.55 -7.33 -37.95
C GLY A 348 19.30 -6.82 -38.69
N LEU A 349 18.55 -5.86 -38.13
CA LEU A 349 17.39 -5.24 -38.78
C LEU A 349 17.64 -3.75 -39.04
N ALA A 350 17.48 -3.33 -40.29
CA ALA A 350 17.56 -1.92 -40.67
C ALA A 350 16.31 -1.15 -40.22
N THR A 351 16.49 -0.06 -39.50
CA THR A 351 15.42 0.90 -39.17
C THR A 351 14.91 1.60 -40.43
N ASP A 352 13.73 2.18 -40.36
CA ASP A 352 13.31 3.12 -41.41
C ASP A 352 13.97 4.48 -41.17
N ALA A 353 14.29 5.19 -42.24
CA ALA A 353 14.74 6.57 -42.17
C ALA A 353 13.52 7.49 -42.18
N ILE A 354 13.47 8.46 -41.26
CA ILE A 354 12.33 9.38 -41.13
C ILE A 354 12.81 10.84 -41.11
N ASN A 355 11.94 11.77 -41.45
CA ASN A 355 12.17 13.21 -41.30
C ASN A 355 11.39 13.73 -40.10
N LEU A 356 11.95 13.59 -38.90
CA LEU A 356 11.28 13.90 -37.65
C LEU A 356 10.86 15.37 -37.57
N SER A 357 9.56 15.62 -37.58
CA SER A 357 8.95 16.95 -37.45
C SER A 357 8.31 17.17 -36.08
N HIS A 358 7.94 18.42 -35.77
CA HIS A 358 7.26 18.76 -34.53
C HIS A 358 5.88 18.10 -34.47
N ASP A 359 5.13 18.13 -35.57
CA ASP A 359 3.80 17.52 -35.62
C ASP A 359 3.86 15.99 -35.47
N GLU A 360 4.94 15.34 -35.91
CA GLU A 360 5.20 13.92 -35.66
C GLU A 360 5.49 13.61 -34.18
N ILE A 361 6.26 14.46 -33.50
CA ILE A 361 6.50 14.33 -32.05
C ILE A 361 5.17 14.42 -31.30
N VAL A 362 4.32 15.40 -31.63
CA VAL A 362 2.99 15.55 -31.04
C VAL A 362 2.12 14.34 -31.36
N TYR A 363 2.14 13.85 -32.60
CA TYR A 363 1.40 12.66 -33.01
C TYR A 363 1.81 11.41 -32.22
N HIS A 364 3.12 11.15 -32.06
CA HIS A 364 3.61 10.02 -31.27
C HIS A 364 3.19 10.16 -29.80
N HIS A 365 3.32 11.35 -29.22
CA HIS A 365 2.91 11.65 -27.85
C HIS A 365 1.42 11.36 -27.61
N GLU A 366 0.55 11.95 -28.43
CA GLU A 366 -0.91 11.78 -28.32
C GLU A 366 -1.34 10.34 -28.57
N SER A 367 -0.71 9.65 -29.53
CA SER A 367 -0.99 8.25 -29.83
C SER A 367 -0.58 7.34 -28.67
N SER A 368 0.58 7.59 -28.06
CA SER A 368 1.05 6.87 -26.87
C SER A 368 0.07 7.00 -25.70
N LEU A 369 -0.39 8.23 -25.40
CA LEU A 369 -1.37 8.46 -24.34
C LEU A 369 -2.70 7.79 -24.62
N ARG A 370 -3.23 7.92 -25.84
CA ARG A 370 -4.51 7.30 -26.22
C ARG A 370 -4.46 5.78 -26.14
N LEU A 371 -3.41 5.16 -26.68
CA LEU A 371 -3.23 3.71 -26.63
C LEU A 371 -3.06 3.22 -25.19
N GLY A 372 -2.24 3.90 -24.38
CA GLY A 372 -2.05 3.57 -22.97
C GLY A 372 -3.36 3.60 -22.17
N MET A 373 -4.13 4.70 -22.31
CA MET A 373 -5.44 4.84 -21.66
C MET A 373 -6.46 3.79 -22.14
N ARG A 374 -6.51 3.53 -23.46
CA ARG A 374 -7.41 2.53 -24.02
C ARG A 374 -7.03 1.13 -23.57
N PHE A 375 -5.74 0.83 -23.45
CA PHE A 375 -5.23 -0.46 -22.98
C PHE A 375 -5.64 -0.70 -21.54
N ALA A 376 -5.43 0.29 -20.65
CA ALA A 376 -5.87 0.25 -19.26
C ALA A 376 -7.37 -0.04 -19.12
N ALA A 377 -8.20 0.64 -19.91
CA ALA A 377 -9.65 0.47 -19.86
C ALA A 377 -10.15 -0.86 -20.47
N THR A 378 -9.51 -1.33 -21.53
CA THR A 378 -9.98 -2.50 -22.31
C THR A 378 -9.40 -3.82 -21.80
N TYR A 379 -8.14 -3.79 -21.32
CA TYR A 379 -7.37 -4.96 -20.92
C TYR A 379 -6.82 -4.82 -19.48
N PRO A 380 -7.70 -4.67 -18.47
CA PRO A 380 -7.28 -4.49 -17.07
C PRO A 380 -6.46 -5.68 -16.52
N TYR A 381 -6.67 -6.88 -17.07
CA TYR A 381 -5.96 -8.13 -16.71
C TYR A 381 -4.80 -8.48 -17.65
N ASP A 382 -4.47 -7.63 -18.64
CA ASP A 382 -3.23 -7.72 -19.40
C ASP A 382 -2.21 -6.76 -18.76
N TRP A 383 -1.12 -7.33 -18.26
CA TRP A 383 -0.10 -6.65 -17.48
C TRP A 383 1.17 -6.37 -18.29
N GLY A 384 1.14 -6.60 -19.61
CA GLY A 384 2.30 -6.47 -20.50
C GLY A 384 2.74 -5.03 -20.77
N ALA A 385 1.99 -4.02 -20.31
CA ALA A 385 2.36 -2.61 -20.36
C ALA A 385 1.95 -1.91 -19.05
N PRO A 386 2.76 -0.96 -18.53
CA PRO A 386 2.43 -0.23 -17.31
C PRO A 386 1.25 0.72 -17.49
N ARG A 387 0.65 1.17 -16.40
CA ARG A 387 -0.47 2.12 -16.42
C ARG A 387 0.02 3.58 -16.46
N PRO A 388 -0.67 4.49 -17.17
CA PRO A 388 -0.32 5.91 -17.18
C PRO A 388 -0.48 6.57 -15.81
N GLN A 389 0.61 7.05 -15.22
CA GLN A 389 0.60 7.74 -13.94
C GLN A 389 -0.22 9.03 -13.97
N GLN A 390 -0.25 9.72 -15.12
CA GLN A 390 -0.97 10.99 -15.26
C GLN A 390 -2.48 10.85 -15.19
N ARG A 391 -3.01 9.63 -15.31
CA ARG A 391 -4.46 9.39 -15.28
C ARG A 391 -4.77 7.97 -14.83
N ALA A 392 -4.73 7.77 -13.52
CA ALA A 392 -5.26 6.56 -12.92
C ALA A 392 -6.76 6.43 -13.19
N ILE A 393 -7.24 5.24 -13.50
CA ILE A 393 -8.65 4.91 -13.70
C ILE A 393 -9.05 3.73 -12.81
N MET A 394 -10.36 3.59 -12.55
CA MET A 394 -10.90 2.49 -11.74
C MET A 394 -10.54 1.08 -12.24
N MET A 395 -10.16 0.95 -13.51
CA MET A 395 -9.77 -0.32 -14.14
C MET A 395 -8.27 -0.63 -14.02
N ASP A 396 -7.46 0.32 -13.53
CA ASP A 396 -6.02 0.09 -13.35
C ASP A 396 -5.72 -0.92 -12.26
N TYR A 397 -6.65 -1.11 -11.32
CA TYR A 397 -6.63 -2.15 -10.29
C TYR A 397 -7.74 -3.19 -10.59
N PRO A 398 -7.56 -4.12 -11.54
CA PRO A 398 -8.36 -5.31 -11.73
C PRO A 398 -8.71 -5.93 -10.39
N LEU A 399 -9.96 -6.35 -10.34
CA LEU A 399 -10.50 -6.99 -9.17
C LEU A 399 -9.85 -8.37 -9.02
N VAL A 400 -9.10 -8.53 -7.94
CA VAL A 400 -8.46 -9.76 -7.48
C VAL A 400 -8.88 -9.97 -6.02
N GLN A 401 -9.22 -11.20 -5.64
CA GLN A 401 -9.53 -11.56 -4.25
C GLN A 401 -8.70 -12.78 -3.80
N TYR A 402 -8.55 -13.04 -2.50
CA TYR A 402 -8.01 -14.33 -2.07
C TYR A 402 -9.06 -15.45 -2.20
N ASP A 403 -8.65 -16.62 -2.69
CA ASP A 403 -9.45 -17.85 -2.67
C ASP A 403 -9.27 -18.56 -1.32
N LEU A 404 -10.19 -18.29 -0.40
CA LEU A 404 -10.20 -18.87 0.95
C LEU A 404 -10.75 -20.32 0.99
N PHE A 405 -11.18 -20.87 -0.15
CA PHE A 405 -11.87 -22.15 -0.23
C PHE A 405 -11.05 -23.24 -0.94
N GLN A 406 -9.87 -22.92 -1.46
CA GLN A 406 -8.89 -23.89 -1.94
C GLN A 406 -7.78 -24.06 -0.93
N PRO A 407 -7.13 -25.23 -0.85
CA PRO A 407 -5.92 -25.36 -0.05
C PRO A 407 -4.92 -24.23 -0.38
N PRO A 408 -4.37 -23.55 0.65
CA PRO A 408 -3.32 -22.56 0.45
C PRO A 408 -2.19 -23.12 -0.41
N LEU A 409 -1.53 -22.24 -1.17
CA LEU A 409 -0.19 -22.53 -1.66
C LEU A 409 0.69 -22.82 -0.46
N ALA A 410 1.46 -23.90 -0.53
CA ALA A 410 2.44 -24.24 0.49
C ALA A 410 3.82 -24.34 -0.17
N GLY A 411 4.83 -23.87 0.55
CA GLY A 411 6.21 -23.88 0.10
C GLY A 411 7.14 -23.61 1.27
N THR A 412 8.36 -23.18 0.96
CA THR A 412 9.32 -22.74 1.96
C THR A 412 9.81 -21.33 1.66
N ILE A 413 9.96 -20.52 2.71
CA ILE A 413 10.61 -19.21 2.64
C ILE A 413 12.12 -19.36 2.78
N PHE A 414 12.87 -18.44 2.19
CA PHE A 414 14.33 -18.44 2.23
C PHE A 414 14.87 -18.41 3.66
N ASP A 415 15.87 -19.25 3.92
CA ASP A 415 16.67 -19.22 5.13
C ASP A 415 18.00 -18.51 4.82
N VAL A 416 19.14 -18.99 5.33
CA VAL A 416 20.45 -18.32 5.27
C VAL A 416 20.98 -18.06 3.84
N ASP A 417 20.70 -18.97 2.91
CA ASP A 417 21.15 -18.88 1.52
C ASP A 417 19.98 -18.62 0.58
N PHE A 418 20.19 -17.77 -0.42
CA PHE A 418 19.21 -17.55 -1.49
C PHE A 418 18.91 -18.90 -2.17
N ALA A 419 17.64 -19.30 -2.16
CA ALA A 419 17.12 -20.60 -2.60
C ALA A 419 17.30 -21.84 -1.69
N SER A 420 17.77 -21.72 -0.43
CA SER A 420 17.84 -22.89 0.48
C SER A 420 16.51 -23.32 1.09
N GLY A 421 15.55 -22.39 1.20
CA GLY A 421 14.13 -22.64 1.52
C GLY A 421 13.85 -23.71 2.57
N THR A 422 14.10 -23.45 3.87
CA THR A 422 13.92 -24.46 4.94
C THR A 422 12.69 -24.23 5.82
N VAL A 423 12.14 -23.01 5.87
CA VAL A 423 11.04 -22.66 6.77
C VAL A 423 9.71 -22.84 6.04
N PRO A 424 8.81 -23.75 6.49
CA PRO A 424 7.51 -23.94 5.85
C PRO A 424 6.66 -22.68 5.92
N ALA A 425 6.02 -22.34 4.81
CA ALA A 425 5.10 -21.21 4.71
C ALA A 425 3.92 -21.55 3.80
N ALA A 426 2.82 -20.81 3.98
CA ALA A 426 1.63 -20.97 3.17
C ALA A 426 0.93 -19.63 2.92
N GLN A 427 0.25 -19.51 1.79
CA GLN A 427 -0.55 -18.35 1.43
C GLN A 427 -1.77 -18.74 0.61
N TRP A 428 -2.90 -18.05 0.80
CA TRP A 428 -4.07 -18.20 -0.06
C TRP A 428 -3.76 -17.83 -1.52
N ARG A 429 -4.40 -18.53 -2.44
CA ARG A 429 -4.24 -18.27 -3.88
C ARG A 429 -4.95 -16.97 -4.25
N PRO A 430 -4.34 -16.07 -5.02
CA PRO A 430 -5.08 -14.99 -5.66
C PRO A 430 -6.09 -15.53 -6.69
N LEU A 431 -7.26 -14.90 -6.77
CA LEU A 431 -8.34 -15.23 -7.68
C LEU A 431 -8.78 -13.96 -8.42
N PRO A 432 -8.36 -13.78 -9.68
CA PRO A 432 -8.80 -12.66 -10.50
C PRO A 432 -10.16 -12.96 -11.17
N ALA A 433 -10.92 -11.92 -11.53
CA ALA A 433 -12.18 -12.10 -12.27
C ALA A 433 -11.98 -12.70 -13.67
N ARG A 434 -10.79 -12.52 -14.24
CA ARG A 434 -10.35 -13.07 -15.52
C ARG A 434 -8.87 -13.49 -15.42
N PRO A 435 -8.40 -14.45 -16.23
CA PRO A 435 -7.00 -14.82 -16.25
C PRO A 435 -6.09 -13.61 -16.46
N ILE A 436 -5.07 -13.48 -15.62
CA ILE A 436 -4.02 -12.47 -15.78
C ILE A 436 -3.07 -12.94 -16.87
N THR A 437 -2.75 -12.03 -17.78
CA THR A 437 -1.89 -12.29 -18.94
C THR A 437 -0.73 -11.30 -18.96
N ASN A 438 0.39 -11.73 -19.55
CA ASN A 438 1.60 -10.94 -19.69
C ASN A 438 2.06 -10.30 -18.37
N SER A 439 2.02 -11.06 -17.28
CA SER A 439 2.46 -10.60 -15.95
C SER A 439 3.91 -10.17 -15.92
N GLY A 440 4.73 -10.54 -16.92
CA GLY A 440 6.14 -10.16 -17.02
C GLY A 440 6.95 -10.66 -15.82
N VAL A 441 8.06 -9.97 -15.54
CA VAL A 441 8.88 -10.20 -14.35
C VAL A 441 8.64 -9.10 -13.31
N ALA A 442 9.01 -9.38 -12.07
CA ALA A 442 9.03 -8.40 -10.99
C ALA A 442 10.17 -7.40 -11.22
N ALA A 443 9.98 -6.13 -10.85
CA ALA A 443 11.00 -5.10 -10.91
C ALA A 443 12.17 -5.43 -9.97
N THR A 444 11.89 -5.95 -8.78
CA THR A 444 12.88 -6.30 -7.74
C THR A 444 13.48 -7.70 -7.95
N PHE A 445 12.72 -8.64 -8.54
CA PHE A 445 13.15 -10.04 -8.76
C PHE A 445 13.01 -10.44 -10.25
N PRO A 446 13.81 -9.82 -11.12
CA PRO A 446 13.64 -9.90 -12.58
C PRO A 446 14.16 -11.19 -13.22
N ASP A 447 15.01 -11.94 -12.50
CA ASP A 447 15.57 -13.21 -12.96
C ASP A 447 14.59 -14.38 -12.85
N ARG A 448 13.41 -14.12 -12.26
CA ARG A 448 12.32 -15.06 -12.11
C ARG A 448 11.07 -14.48 -12.75
N ALA A 449 10.52 -15.24 -13.67
CA ALA A 449 9.17 -14.96 -14.14
C ALA A 449 8.20 -15.17 -13.00
N VAL A 450 7.24 -14.24 -12.87
CA VAL A 450 6.08 -14.47 -12.02
C VAL A 450 5.34 -15.69 -12.59
N GLY A 451 5.51 -16.82 -11.92
CA GLY A 451 4.88 -18.06 -12.30
C GLY A 451 5.36 -18.68 -13.62
N LEU A 452 6.67 -18.89 -13.77
CA LEU A 452 7.11 -20.05 -14.57
C LEU A 452 7.22 -21.28 -13.67
N ALA A 453 6.88 -22.44 -14.23
CA ALA A 453 7.10 -23.72 -13.59
C ALA A 453 8.60 -24.03 -13.62
N ASP A 454 9.34 -23.50 -12.64
CA ASP A 454 10.63 -24.08 -12.29
C ASP A 454 10.37 -25.32 -11.43
N ALA A 455 11.22 -26.36 -11.53
CA ALA A 455 11.02 -27.62 -10.81
C ALA A 455 10.99 -27.44 -9.28
N ALA A 456 11.46 -26.29 -8.78
CA ALA A 456 11.45 -25.91 -7.36
C ALA A 456 10.29 -25.00 -6.94
N TYR A 457 9.48 -24.45 -7.87
CA TYR A 457 8.49 -23.42 -7.58
C TYR A 457 7.19 -23.58 -8.39
N PRO A 458 6.01 -23.27 -7.83
CA PRO A 458 4.76 -23.36 -8.56
C PRO A 458 4.73 -22.34 -9.71
N GLY A 459 4.39 -22.80 -10.91
CA GLY A 459 4.18 -21.92 -12.06
C GLY A 459 2.94 -21.02 -11.92
N ALA A 460 2.71 -20.10 -12.86
CA ALA A 460 1.69 -19.06 -12.80
C ALA A 460 0.31 -19.68 -12.74
N GLY A 461 0.08 -20.69 -13.59
CA GLY A 461 -1.14 -21.49 -13.55
C GLY A 461 -1.33 -22.28 -12.24
N GLN A 462 -0.28 -22.42 -11.43
CA GLN A 462 -0.33 -23.00 -10.09
C GLN A 462 -0.39 -21.96 -8.98
N ILE A 463 -0.16 -20.67 -9.23
CA ILE A 463 -0.32 -19.60 -8.25
C ILE A 463 -1.76 -19.08 -8.26
N TRP A 464 -2.28 -18.75 -9.45
CA TRP A 464 -3.64 -18.27 -9.60
C TRP A 464 -4.64 -19.39 -9.29
N SER A 465 -5.69 -19.06 -8.55
CA SER A 465 -6.85 -19.93 -8.48
C SER A 465 -7.55 -19.96 -9.84
N THR A 466 -7.91 -21.16 -10.29
CA THR A 466 -8.70 -21.39 -11.49
C THR A 466 -10.20 -21.40 -11.21
N ALA A 467 -10.60 -21.28 -9.94
CA ALA A 467 -11.99 -21.35 -9.48
C ALA A 467 -12.75 -20.04 -9.70
N THR A 468 -12.82 -19.59 -10.95
CA THR A 468 -13.47 -18.32 -11.35
C THR A 468 -14.93 -18.24 -10.91
N GLU A 469 -15.62 -19.37 -10.70
CA GLU A 469 -16.98 -19.43 -10.16
C GLU A 469 -17.11 -18.95 -8.72
N ARG A 470 -15.99 -18.83 -7.99
CA ARG A 470 -15.92 -18.33 -6.60
C ARG A 470 -15.60 -16.84 -6.54
N PHE A 471 -15.33 -16.22 -7.68
CA PHE A 471 -15.05 -14.79 -7.75
C PHE A 471 -16.33 -14.00 -7.40
N SER A 472 -16.26 -13.20 -6.35
CA SER A 472 -17.45 -12.61 -5.74
C SER A 472 -17.44 -11.09 -5.67
N LEU A 473 -16.31 -10.42 -5.97
CA LEU A 473 -16.22 -8.95 -5.86
C LEU A 473 -17.23 -8.23 -6.76
N THR A 474 -17.61 -8.83 -7.89
CA THR A 474 -18.63 -8.31 -8.81
C THR A 474 -20.02 -8.94 -8.61
N ALA A 475 -20.18 -9.83 -7.64
CA ALA A 475 -21.49 -10.43 -7.36
C ALA A 475 -22.47 -9.33 -6.89
N PRO A 476 -23.74 -9.36 -7.34
CA PRO A 476 -24.78 -8.51 -6.79
C PRO A 476 -24.84 -8.64 -5.26
N PHE A 477 -25.14 -7.54 -4.59
CA PHE A 477 -25.26 -7.51 -3.13
C PHE A 477 -26.43 -6.65 -2.69
N ALA A 478 -27.04 -7.01 -1.56
CA ALA A 478 -27.98 -6.12 -0.89
C ALA A 478 -27.21 -5.07 -0.09
N PRO A 479 -27.66 -3.80 -0.01
CA PRO A 479 -26.94 -2.76 0.73
C PRO A 479 -26.58 -3.16 2.18
N GLU A 480 -27.49 -3.87 2.84
CA GLU A 480 -27.29 -4.42 4.19
C GLU A 480 -26.12 -5.41 4.32
N GLU A 481 -25.69 -6.04 3.24
CA GLU A 481 -24.50 -6.92 3.22
C GLU A 481 -23.18 -6.13 3.22
N ARG A 482 -23.25 -4.80 3.05
CA ARG A 482 -22.09 -3.88 2.95
C ARG A 482 -22.13 -2.74 3.96
N CYS A 483 -23.22 -2.60 4.68
CA CYS A 483 -23.30 -1.68 5.79
C CYS A 483 -22.76 -2.37 7.05
N ARG A 484 -21.73 -1.77 7.64
CA ARG A 484 -21.21 -2.16 8.96
C ARG A 484 -21.67 -1.12 9.97
N GLU A 485 -21.66 -1.47 11.24
CA GLU A 485 -22.06 -0.56 12.31
C GLU A 485 -20.85 -0.13 13.14
N LEU A 486 -20.69 1.17 13.35
CA LEU A 486 -19.86 1.70 14.44
C LEU A 486 -20.72 1.73 15.71
N LEU A 487 -20.30 1.00 16.73
CA LEU A 487 -20.99 0.92 18.01
C LEU A 487 -20.13 1.59 19.07
N PHE A 488 -20.68 2.60 19.75
CA PHE A 488 -19.95 3.37 20.76
C PHE A 488 -20.49 3.08 22.16
N TRP A 489 -19.59 2.92 23.12
CA TRP A 489 -19.89 2.83 24.54
C TRP A 489 -19.06 3.82 25.35
N ALA A 490 -19.62 4.27 26.47
CA ALA A 490 -18.90 5.02 27.49
C ALA A 490 -18.59 4.10 28.68
N VAL A 491 -17.31 4.00 29.05
CA VAL A 491 -16.82 3.22 30.18
C VAL A 491 -15.47 3.75 30.67
N ASP A 492 -15.27 3.76 31.99
CA ASP A 492 -14.02 4.21 32.60
C ASP A 492 -12.98 3.08 32.68
N TRP A 493 -12.58 2.53 31.54
CA TRP A 493 -11.73 1.33 31.49
C TRP A 493 -10.31 1.57 32.04
N GLN A 494 -9.82 2.81 32.02
CA GLN A 494 -8.53 3.18 32.63
C GLN A 494 -8.56 3.12 34.16
N SER A 495 -9.74 2.99 34.77
CA SER A 495 -9.85 2.80 36.23
C SER A 495 -9.41 1.41 36.71
N TYR A 496 -9.08 0.48 35.82
CA TYR A 496 -8.45 -0.79 36.18
C TYR A 496 -7.00 -0.61 36.65
N GLU A 497 -6.59 -1.38 37.66
CA GLU A 497 -5.22 -1.35 38.22
C GLU A 497 -4.14 -1.78 37.22
N ASP A 498 -4.52 -2.48 36.14
CA ASP A 498 -3.66 -2.97 35.08
C ASP A 498 -3.92 -2.28 33.73
N CYS A 499 -4.55 -1.09 33.73
CA CYS A 499 -4.91 -0.39 32.49
C CYS A 499 -3.71 -0.12 31.58
N GLU A 500 -2.53 0.14 32.16
CA GLU A 500 -1.28 0.37 31.43
C GLU A 500 -0.41 -0.88 31.34
N LEU A 501 -0.47 -1.75 32.35
CA LEU A 501 0.32 -2.99 32.40
C LEU A 501 -0.22 -4.11 31.51
N SER A 502 -1.50 -4.03 31.12
CA SER A 502 -2.10 -5.00 30.23
C SER A 502 -1.40 -5.01 28.87
N PRO A 503 -1.03 -6.19 28.35
CA PRO A 503 -0.54 -6.32 26.98
C PRO A 503 -1.52 -5.68 25.98
N SER A 504 -1.00 -5.06 24.93
CA SER A 504 -1.80 -4.59 23.80
C SER A 504 -2.71 -5.69 23.26
N ALA A 505 -3.77 -5.30 22.55
CA ALA A 505 -4.55 -6.29 21.82
C ALA A 505 -3.68 -7.09 20.84
N PRO A 506 -4.00 -8.37 20.58
CA PRO A 506 -3.25 -9.18 19.63
C PRO A 506 -3.15 -8.49 18.26
N VAL A 507 -1.92 -8.38 17.77
CA VAL A 507 -1.62 -7.87 16.42
C VAL A 507 -1.50 -9.06 15.47
N ASP A 508 -2.04 -8.93 14.24
CA ASP A 508 -1.86 -9.95 13.21
C ASP A 508 -0.36 -10.14 12.93
N ALA A 509 0.10 -11.39 12.92
CA ALA A 509 1.49 -11.72 12.61
C ALA A 509 1.91 -11.23 11.21
N SER A 510 0.97 -11.08 10.26
CA SER A 510 1.25 -10.50 8.95
C SER A 510 1.66 -9.03 9.01
N LYS A 511 1.32 -8.32 10.09
CA LYS A 511 1.77 -6.94 10.32
C LYS A 511 3.21 -6.88 10.80
N TYR A 512 3.83 -7.98 11.22
CA TYR A 512 5.25 -7.96 11.57
C TYR A 512 6.08 -7.74 10.32
N ALA A 513 6.63 -6.53 10.19
CA ALA A 513 7.32 -6.13 8.99
C ALA A 513 8.67 -6.87 8.87
N ILE A 514 8.81 -7.71 7.85
CA ILE A 514 10.03 -8.46 7.54
C ILE A 514 10.56 -7.94 6.22
N ALA A 515 11.86 -7.66 6.15
CA ALA A 515 12.48 -7.24 4.90
C ALA A 515 12.25 -8.30 3.81
N GLY A 516 12.25 -7.93 2.53
CA GLY A 516 12.24 -8.85 1.40
C GLY A 516 13.44 -9.81 1.44
N PRO A 517 13.54 -10.80 0.53
CA PRO A 517 14.68 -11.71 0.49
C PRO A 517 16.03 -10.99 0.32
N LEU A 518 17.02 -11.37 1.13
CA LEU A 518 18.36 -10.77 1.17
C LEU A 518 19.41 -11.87 0.99
N ARG A 519 20.28 -11.71 0.01
CA ARG A 519 21.40 -12.60 -0.29
C ARG A 519 22.32 -12.71 0.92
N GLY A 520 22.49 -13.94 1.40
CA GLY A 520 23.35 -14.26 2.53
C GLY A 520 22.77 -13.86 3.89
N ALA A 521 21.47 -13.52 3.97
CA ALA A 521 20.79 -13.26 5.22
C ALA A 521 19.70 -14.32 5.46
N SER A 522 19.64 -14.83 6.69
CA SER A 522 18.58 -15.78 7.08
C SER A 522 17.22 -15.10 7.15
N PHE A 523 16.15 -15.91 7.19
CA PHE A 523 14.80 -15.41 7.52
C PHE A 523 14.79 -14.58 8.80
N LEU A 524 15.56 -15.01 9.81
CA LEU A 524 15.67 -14.30 11.08
C LEU A 524 16.42 -12.96 10.93
N ASP A 525 17.43 -12.89 10.08
CA ASP A 525 18.19 -11.65 9.85
C ASP A 525 17.36 -10.61 9.08
N ARG A 526 16.45 -11.06 8.20
CA ARG A 526 15.47 -10.18 7.51
C ARG A 526 14.54 -9.44 8.47
N MET A 527 14.29 -9.98 9.67
CA MET A 527 13.50 -9.29 10.69
C MET A 527 14.24 -8.06 11.26
N GLU A 528 15.57 -8.05 11.18
CA GLU A 528 16.43 -6.98 11.70
C GLU A 528 16.66 -5.88 10.65
N TRP A 529 16.78 -6.25 9.37
CA TRP A 529 17.15 -5.32 8.28
C TRP A 529 15.98 -4.56 7.66
N ASN A 530 14.86 -4.47 8.37
CA ASN A 530 13.75 -3.62 7.97
C ASN A 530 14.05 -2.16 8.36
N ASP A 531 14.91 -1.52 7.56
CA ASP A 531 15.38 -0.14 7.71
C ASP A 531 14.34 0.92 7.30
N TRP A 532 13.13 0.51 6.92
CA TRP A 532 12.08 1.46 6.60
C TRP A 532 11.76 2.31 7.83
N ALA A 533 11.82 3.63 7.63
CA ALA A 533 11.43 4.61 8.64
C ALA A 533 9.94 4.43 8.99
N ASP A 534 9.59 4.70 10.24
CA ASP A 534 8.24 4.46 10.77
C ASP A 534 7.14 5.15 9.97
N HIS A 535 7.44 6.30 9.37
CA HIS A 535 6.51 7.03 8.51
C HIS A 535 6.17 6.32 7.19
N HIS A 536 6.82 5.20 6.89
CA HIS A 536 6.50 4.36 5.73
C HIS A 536 5.68 3.12 6.11
N LEU A 537 5.63 2.70 7.39
CA LEU A 537 5.14 1.38 7.84
C LEU A 537 3.83 1.41 8.65
N TYR A 538 2.94 2.39 8.42
CA TYR A 538 1.79 2.63 9.30
C TYR A 538 0.89 1.41 9.52
N ASP A 539 0.58 0.67 8.46
CA ASP A 539 -0.31 -0.49 8.55
C ASP A 539 0.39 -1.77 9.07
N SER A 540 1.74 -1.73 9.17
CA SER A 540 2.63 -2.85 9.50
C SER A 540 3.32 -2.69 10.86
N ARG A 541 2.67 -1.98 11.78
CA ARG A 541 3.13 -1.82 13.16
C ARG A 541 1.98 -2.03 14.13
N ASN A 542 2.33 -2.24 15.39
CA ASN A 542 1.35 -2.21 16.46
C ASN A 542 0.77 -0.78 16.56
N PRO A 543 -0.56 -0.60 16.55
CA PRO A 543 -1.18 0.71 16.71
C PRO A 543 -0.84 1.41 18.03
N GLU A 544 -0.39 0.68 19.06
CA GLU A 544 0.10 1.25 20.32
C GLU A 544 1.63 1.48 20.33
N LYS A 545 2.37 1.33 19.22
CA LYS A 545 3.86 1.37 19.19
C LYS A 545 4.46 2.53 19.99
N ASN A 546 3.96 3.75 19.75
CA ASN A 546 4.48 4.98 20.37
C ASN A 546 4.09 5.14 21.85
N LEU A 547 3.30 4.21 22.38
CA LEU A 547 2.89 4.12 23.79
C LEU A 547 3.48 2.89 24.47
N ALA A 548 3.80 1.85 23.71
CA ALA A 548 4.22 0.56 24.22
C ALA A 548 5.54 0.65 24.99
N PHE A 549 5.63 -0.10 26.08
CA PHE A 549 6.85 -0.18 26.88
C PHE A 549 7.86 -1.13 26.23
N THR A 550 9.09 -0.68 26.10
CA THR A 550 10.22 -1.44 25.54
C THR A 550 10.73 -2.54 26.48
N PHE A 551 10.35 -2.49 27.75
CA PHE A 551 10.58 -3.51 28.77
C PHE A 551 9.46 -3.49 29.82
N ALA A 552 9.39 -4.54 30.64
CA ALA A 552 8.38 -4.66 31.69
C ALA A 552 8.60 -3.61 32.80
N VAL A 553 7.51 -2.97 33.26
CA VAL A 553 7.53 -1.89 34.27
C VAL A 553 6.74 -2.24 35.54
N ASP A 554 6.44 -3.52 35.74
CA ASP A 554 5.60 -4.02 36.86
C ASP A 554 6.14 -3.64 38.24
N ASP A 555 7.47 -3.47 38.37
CA ASP A 555 8.17 -3.13 39.61
C ASP A 555 8.15 -1.64 39.94
N ARG A 556 7.73 -0.77 39.00
CA ARG A 556 7.62 0.67 39.21
C ARG A 556 6.35 1.02 39.98
N ALA A 557 6.41 2.01 40.85
CA ALA A 557 5.23 2.53 41.54
C ALA A 557 4.35 3.34 40.56
N THR A 558 3.05 3.46 40.88
CA THR A 558 2.15 4.37 40.16
C THR A 558 2.64 5.81 40.27
N GLY A 559 2.56 6.58 39.19
CA GLY A 559 3.13 7.93 39.06
C GLY A 559 4.65 7.97 38.87
N ALA A 560 5.31 6.82 38.73
CA ALA A 560 6.72 6.79 38.34
C ALA A 560 6.85 7.19 36.86
N SER A 561 7.87 7.97 36.51
CA SER A 561 8.17 8.26 35.11
C SER A 561 8.50 6.95 34.36
N ILE A 562 7.98 6.86 33.13
CA ILE A 562 8.20 5.76 32.19
C ILE A 562 8.87 6.25 30.90
N THR A 563 9.36 7.49 30.87
CA THR A 563 9.91 8.10 29.65
C THR A 563 11.08 7.29 29.08
N ASP A 564 11.84 6.59 29.92
CA ASP A 564 12.92 5.67 29.53
C ASP A 564 12.43 4.30 29.05
N ALA A 565 11.20 3.92 29.38
CA ALA A 565 10.54 2.71 28.92
C ALA A 565 9.80 2.92 27.60
N LEU A 566 9.41 4.15 27.27
CA LEU A 566 8.71 4.47 26.03
C LEU A 566 9.60 4.30 24.80
N MET A 567 9.01 3.79 23.73
CA MET A 567 9.68 3.72 22.44
C MET A 567 9.79 5.10 21.80
N ALA A 568 10.97 5.40 21.25
CA ALA A 568 11.13 6.54 20.35
C ALA A 568 10.58 6.19 18.97
N ASN A 569 10.07 7.19 18.25
CA ASN A 569 9.63 7.01 16.86
C ASN A 569 10.77 6.55 15.92
N GLU A 570 12.01 6.95 16.21
CA GLU A 570 13.19 6.47 15.47
C GLU A 570 13.82 5.22 16.12
N GLY A 571 13.20 4.69 17.18
CA GLY A 571 13.63 3.51 17.92
C GLY A 571 13.47 2.23 17.10
N GLY A 572 14.44 1.33 17.24
CA GLY A 572 14.47 0.02 16.58
C GLY A 572 14.10 -1.14 17.51
N GLU A 573 13.61 -0.86 18.72
CA GLU A 573 13.40 -1.86 19.77
C GLU A 573 12.30 -2.88 19.41
N ASP A 574 11.38 -2.53 18.52
CA ASP A 574 10.34 -3.43 17.98
C ASP A 574 10.79 -4.21 16.73
N LYS A 575 12.04 -4.05 16.30
CA LYS A 575 12.63 -4.70 15.13
C LYS A 575 13.59 -5.82 15.54
N GLY A 576 13.68 -6.85 14.69
CA GLY A 576 14.67 -7.91 14.84
C GLY A 576 14.17 -9.23 15.43
N ARG A 577 15.08 -10.22 15.41
CA ARG A 577 14.76 -11.61 15.75
C ARG A 577 14.64 -11.91 17.26
N SER A 578 15.05 -10.98 18.12
CA SER A 578 15.09 -11.21 19.56
C SER A 578 13.68 -11.41 20.13
N LEU A 579 13.56 -12.22 21.19
CA LEU A 579 12.29 -12.37 21.90
C LEU A 579 11.81 -11.02 22.46
N ASN A 580 12.74 -10.15 22.89
CA ASN A 580 12.38 -8.81 23.36
C ASN A 580 11.75 -7.99 22.24
N ALA A 581 12.36 -7.94 21.05
CA ALA A 581 11.82 -7.19 19.93
C ALA A 581 10.40 -7.62 19.54
N ARG A 582 10.14 -8.93 19.54
CA ARG A 582 8.80 -9.48 19.26
C ARG A 582 7.79 -9.15 20.37
N ARG A 583 8.22 -9.16 21.63
CA ARG A 583 7.39 -8.75 22.77
C ARG A 583 7.04 -7.28 22.70
N VAL A 584 8.03 -6.44 22.39
CA VAL A 584 7.88 -5.00 22.24
C VAL A 584 6.97 -4.67 21.05
N PHE A 585 7.19 -5.28 19.89
CA PHE A 585 6.27 -5.17 18.74
C PHE A 585 4.85 -5.56 19.13
N SER A 586 4.67 -6.69 19.81
CA SER A 586 3.33 -7.17 20.19
C SER A 586 2.74 -6.41 21.39
N GLY A 587 3.44 -5.41 21.93
CA GLY A 587 3.01 -4.62 23.08
C GLY A 587 2.83 -5.43 24.36
N MET A 588 3.65 -6.46 24.56
CA MET A 588 3.51 -7.42 25.66
C MET A 588 3.83 -6.86 27.04
N ASN A 589 4.50 -5.71 27.11
CA ASN A 589 4.95 -5.12 28.36
C ASN A 589 3.98 -4.08 28.94
N GLY A 590 2.92 -3.74 28.21
CA GLY A 590 2.05 -2.61 28.55
C GLY A 590 2.27 -1.39 27.64
N ALA A 591 1.53 -0.33 27.91
CA ALA A 591 1.60 0.95 27.19
C ALA A 591 1.12 2.12 28.05
N ASP A 592 1.67 3.31 27.79
CA ASP A 592 1.23 4.62 28.31
C ASP A 592 -0.04 5.05 27.58
N ARG A 593 -1.21 4.65 28.10
CA ARG A 593 -2.46 4.79 27.33
C ARG A 593 -3.12 6.14 27.51
N ASP A 594 -2.68 6.92 28.48
CA ASP A 594 -3.18 8.28 28.69
C ASP A 594 -2.24 9.40 28.21
N PHE A 595 -1.02 9.04 27.80
CA PHE A 595 0.01 9.89 27.19
C PHE A 595 0.66 10.86 28.18
N ASP A 596 0.62 10.58 29.48
CA ASP A 596 1.16 11.48 30.50
C ASP A 596 2.65 11.24 30.81
N GLY A 597 3.23 10.15 30.29
CA GLY A 597 4.63 9.79 30.49
C GLY A 597 4.96 9.26 31.89
N THR A 598 3.93 8.92 32.66
CA THR A 598 4.01 8.26 33.97
C THR A 598 3.25 6.93 33.94
N LEU A 599 3.56 6.03 34.88
CA LEU A 599 2.88 4.74 34.98
C LEU A 599 1.62 4.89 35.80
N ASP A 600 0.47 4.63 35.19
CA ASP A 600 -0.81 4.68 35.88
C ASP A 600 -1.39 3.32 36.23
N ARG A 601 -2.01 3.28 37.43
CA ARG A 601 -2.80 2.15 37.89
C ARG A 601 -4.09 2.68 38.48
N GLY A 602 -5.20 2.27 37.88
CA GLY A 602 -6.51 2.64 38.37
C GLY A 602 -6.86 1.98 39.71
N PRO A 603 -7.87 2.51 40.41
CA PRO A 603 -8.25 2.03 41.75
C PRO A 603 -9.05 0.71 41.74
N LEU A 604 -9.49 0.21 40.59
CA LEU A 604 -10.33 -0.98 40.50
C LEU A 604 -9.48 -2.24 40.26
N PRO A 605 -9.67 -3.30 41.05
CA PRO A 605 -8.91 -4.53 40.86
C PRO A 605 -9.35 -5.26 39.59
N ILE A 606 -8.45 -6.07 39.02
CA ILE A 606 -8.69 -6.80 37.76
C ILE A 606 -9.91 -7.72 37.77
N SER A 607 -10.38 -8.13 38.95
CA SER A 607 -11.50 -9.04 39.14
C SER A 607 -12.88 -8.38 38.96
N ILE A 608 -12.93 -7.04 38.92
CA ILE A 608 -14.19 -6.30 38.76
C ILE A 608 -14.55 -6.19 37.28
N ARG A 609 -15.84 -6.34 36.98
CA ARG A 609 -16.39 -6.08 35.66
C ARG A 609 -17.01 -4.69 35.64
N LEU A 610 -16.70 -3.91 34.60
CA LEU A 610 -17.27 -2.58 34.39
C LEU A 610 -18.39 -2.66 33.37
N ARG A 611 -19.49 -1.93 33.61
CA ARG A 611 -20.60 -1.85 32.65
C ARG A 611 -20.38 -0.68 31.69
N ALA A 612 -20.17 -1.01 30.43
CA ALA A 612 -20.11 -0.08 29.32
C ALA A 612 -21.53 0.29 28.86
N SER A 613 -21.85 1.58 28.90
CA SER A 613 -23.18 2.08 28.50
C SER A 613 -23.14 2.45 27.03
N ARG A 614 -24.02 1.88 26.19
CA ARG A 614 -24.07 2.21 24.75
C ARG A 614 -24.56 3.64 24.57
N VAL A 615 -23.82 4.45 23.83
CA VAL A 615 -24.11 5.88 23.63
C VAL A 615 -24.50 6.23 22.21
N ALA A 616 -24.02 5.48 21.21
CA ALA A 616 -24.38 5.70 19.81
C ALA A 616 -24.19 4.45 18.95
N ARG A 617 -24.84 4.46 17.78
CA ARG A 617 -24.72 3.46 16.71
C ARG A 617 -24.82 4.18 15.37
N PHE A 618 -23.86 3.96 14.48
CA PHE A 618 -23.84 4.57 13.16
C PHE A 618 -23.64 3.50 12.09
N ASN A 619 -24.47 3.51 11.06
CA ASN A 619 -24.22 2.69 9.88
C ASN A 619 -23.22 3.42 8.99
N PHE A 620 -22.23 2.71 8.48
CA PHE A 620 -21.34 3.20 7.42
C PHE A 620 -21.21 2.16 6.32
N TYR A 621 -20.83 2.63 5.15
CA TYR A 621 -20.59 1.78 3.99
C TYR A 621 -19.09 1.48 3.86
N ASP A 622 -18.73 0.21 3.92
CA ASP A 622 -17.34 -0.26 3.77
C ASP A 622 -17.14 -0.77 2.32
N PRO A 623 -16.51 0.01 1.44
CA PRO A 623 -16.37 -0.36 0.03
C PRO A 623 -15.46 -1.58 -0.12
N ARG A 624 -15.81 -2.49 -1.03
CA ARG A 624 -14.99 -3.67 -1.38
C ARG A 624 -13.70 -3.34 -2.13
N VAL A 625 -13.62 -2.16 -2.71
CA VAL A 625 -12.50 -1.71 -3.53
C VAL A 625 -12.25 -0.27 -3.14
N ALA A 626 -11.04 0.01 -2.63
CA ALA A 626 -10.56 1.37 -2.53
C ALA A 626 -10.52 1.99 -3.93
N ALA A 627 -11.56 2.73 -4.30
CA ALA A 627 -11.48 3.65 -5.42
C ALA A 627 -10.64 4.84 -4.94
N ILE A 628 -9.32 4.75 -5.07
CA ILE A 628 -8.47 5.92 -4.93
C ILE A 628 -8.74 6.77 -6.16
N ILE A 629 -9.74 7.65 -6.06
CA ILE A 629 -9.88 8.77 -6.99
C ILE A 629 -8.71 9.70 -6.62
N ARG A 630 -7.56 9.51 -7.28
CA ARG A 630 -6.42 10.43 -7.14
C ARG A 630 -6.74 11.79 -7.75
#